data_AF-A0A5S4ZP05-F1
#
_entry.id   AF-A0A5S4ZP05-F1
#
_cell.length_a   1.000
_cell.length_b   1.000
_cell.length_c   1.000
_cell.angle_alpha   90.00
_cell.angle_beta   90.00
_cell.angle_gamma   90.00
#
_symmetry.space_group_name_H-M   'P 1'
#
loop_
_entity.id
_entity.type
_entity.pdbx_description
1 polymer ?
#
loop_
_entity_poly.entity_id
_entity_poly.type
_entity_poly.pdbx_seq_one_letter_code
_entity_poly.pdbx_strand_id
1 'polypeptide(L)'
;MARILVLSIIVLIYGLLNYWIGMRMWQLLGKFIPNLPVGLYWSIFWFIVLSYIAGRFGERFLSPEIFRFLTILGSYWLAVMVYFAMVLGLLELVRFTYKHITFLPRGAFDQFPAAPLIGLGVVMIVLIIVIYGWLNARNPQVVHYDINIPKQAGNIKQLHVVAVSDLHLGNIVHNKRLNELVVIITKLNPDIILLPGDIVDENPLPFIEQNMEYTLRRLAPRYGIYAVPGNHEYIGGSWVEIISGLEKAGVKVLRDEVVKALA
;
A
#
# COMPACT_ATOMS: atom_id res chain seq x y z
N MET A 1 -21.50 -1.62 -21.63
CA MET A 1 -20.50 -2.01 -22.66
C MET A 1 -19.12 -1.41 -22.36
N ALA A 2 -18.97 -0.08 -22.19
CA ALA A 2 -17.67 0.55 -21.91
C ALA A 2 -16.93 0.02 -20.67
N ARG A 3 -17.62 -0.19 -19.53
CA ARG A 3 -16.99 -0.70 -18.29
C ARG A 3 -16.41 -2.12 -18.46
N ILE A 4 -17.11 -2.99 -19.18
CA ILE A 4 -16.66 -4.37 -19.45
C ILE A 4 -15.43 -4.33 -20.34
N LEU A 5 -15.45 -3.52 -21.40
CA LEU A 5 -14.30 -3.35 -22.29
C LEU A 5 -13.05 -2.88 -21.53
N VAL A 6 -13.19 -1.84 -20.69
CA VAL A 6 -12.10 -1.31 -19.87
C VAL A 6 -11.55 -2.39 -18.92
N LEU A 7 -12.42 -3.12 -18.23
CA LEU A 7 -12.00 -4.19 -17.32
C LEU A 7 -11.26 -5.31 -18.08
N SER A 8 -11.77 -5.72 -19.24
CA SER A 8 -11.12 -6.73 -20.09
C SER A 8 -9.72 -6.28 -20.54
N ILE A 9 -9.55 -5.01 -20.90
CA ILE A 9 -8.24 -4.46 -21.27
C ILE A 9 -7.29 -4.49 -20.08
N ILE A 10 -7.73 -4.09 -18.89
CA ILE A 10 -6.91 -4.10 -17.66
C ILE A 10 -6.46 -5.53 -17.33
N VAL A 11 -7.38 -6.50 -17.35
CA VAL A 11 -7.08 -7.91 -17.09
C VAL A 11 -6.12 -8.48 -18.15
N LEU A 12 -6.30 -8.11 -19.42
CA LEU A 12 -5.39 -8.53 -20.49
C LEU A 12 -3.98 -7.97 -20.27
N ILE A 13 -3.85 -6.67 -20.00
CA ILE A 13 -2.55 -6.04 -19.73
C ILE A 13 -1.90 -6.68 -18.50
N TYR A 14 -2.66 -6.87 -17.42
CA TYR A 14 -2.20 -7.53 -16.21
C TYR A 14 -1.67 -8.95 -16.50
N GLY A 15 -2.45 -9.75 -17.25
CA GLY A 15 -2.07 -11.12 -17.61
C GLY A 15 -0.82 -11.17 -18.49
N LEU A 16 -0.74 -10.32 -19.53
CA LEU A 16 0.42 -10.25 -20.42
C LEU A 16 1.68 -9.80 -19.70
N LEU A 17 1.58 -8.79 -18.84
CA LEU A 17 2.71 -8.28 -18.06
C LEU A 17 3.25 -9.35 -17.10
N ASN A 18 2.37 -10.03 -16.36
CA ASN A 18 2.75 -11.10 -15.46
C ASN A 18 3.31 -12.31 -16.21
N TYR A 19 2.72 -12.69 -17.35
CA TYR A 19 3.27 -13.75 -18.19
C TYR A 19 4.68 -13.41 -18.66
N TRP A 20 4.92 -12.17 -19.10
CA TRP A 20 6.25 -11.71 -19.51
C TRP A 20 7.26 -11.76 -18.36
N ILE A 21 6.91 -11.25 -17.17
CA ILE A 21 7.75 -11.34 -15.97
C ILE A 21 8.03 -12.80 -15.61
N GLY A 22 6.99 -13.64 -15.59
CA GLY A 22 7.07 -15.07 -15.30
C GLY A 22 7.97 -15.83 -16.28
N MET A 23 7.94 -15.48 -17.57
CA MET A 23 8.84 -16.04 -18.57
C MET A 23 10.30 -15.65 -18.29
N ARG A 24 10.58 -14.39 -17.94
CA ARG A 24 11.95 -13.93 -17.58
C ARG A 24 12.47 -14.63 -16.33
N MET A 25 11.63 -14.77 -15.31
CA MET A 25 11.97 -15.49 -14.09
C MET A 25 12.21 -16.99 -14.35
N TRP A 26 11.39 -17.64 -15.19
CA TRP A 26 11.59 -19.04 -15.59
C TRP A 26 12.94 -19.25 -16.29
N GLN A 27 13.29 -18.38 -17.24
CA GLN A 27 14.57 -18.41 -17.94
C GLN A 27 15.76 -18.28 -16.98
N LEU A 28 15.62 -17.40 -15.97
CA LEU A 28 16.64 -17.22 -14.93
C LEU A 28 16.75 -18.46 -14.04
N LEU A 29 15.63 -18.94 -13.50
CA LEU A 29 15.60 -20.10 -12.59
C LEU A 29 16.08 -21.37 -13.27
N GLY A 30 15.74 -21.60 -14.54
CA GLY A 30 16.21 -22.76 -15.29
C GLY A 30 17.74 -22.84 -15.44
N LYS A 31 18.47 -21.72 -15.27
CA LYS A 31 19.94 -21.72 -15.23
C LYS A 31 20.50 -22.22 -13.90
N PHE A 32 19.78 -22.03 -12.81
CA PHE A 32 20.20 -22.41 -11.45
C PHE A 32 19.55 -23.71 -10.96
N ILE A 33 18.39 -24.07 -11.51
CA ILE A 33 17.58 -25.24 -11.18
C ILE A 33 17.21 -25.96 -12.49
N PRO A 34 18.14 -26.74 -13.09
CA PRO A 34 17.97 -27.28 -14.45
C PRO A 34 16.78 -28.24 -14.64
N ASN A 35 16.27 -28.81 -13.55
CA ASN A 35 15.17 -29.80 -13.55
C ASN A 35 13.91 -29.31 -12.82
N LEU A 36 13.72 -27.99 -12.68
CA LEU A 36 12.50 -27.45 -12.09
C LEU A 36 11.29 -27.88 -12.95
N PRO A 37 10.26 -28.54 -12.40
CA PRO A 37 9.10 -28.92 -13.18
C PRO A 37 8.33 -27.67 -13.65
N VAL A 38 8.12 -27.54 -14.96
CA VAL A 38 7.46 -26.36 -15.56
C VAL A 38 6.06 -26.13 -15.01
N GLY A 39 5.30 -27.22 -14.78
CA GLY A 39 3.96 -27.15 -14.20
C GLY A 39 3.99 -26.60 -12.77
N LEU A 40 4.94 -27.04 -11.95
CA LEU A 40 5.08 -26.59 -10.57
C LEU A 40 5.38 -25.09 -10.51
N TYR A 41 6.35 -24.63 -11.30
CA TYR A 41 6.72 -23.22 -11.39
C TYR A 41 5.52 -22.33 -11.75
N TRP A 42 4.84 -22.64 -12.86
CA TRP A 42 3.72 -21.81 -13.32
C TRP A 42 2.52 -21.88 -12.38
N SER A 43 2.30 -23.00 -11.70
CA SER A 43 1.22 -23.12 -10.71
C SER A 43 1.48 -22.20 -9.51
N ILE A 44 2.69 -22.20 -8.97
CA ILE A 44 3.08 -21.31 -7.87
C ILE A 44 3.05 -19.85 -8.32
N PHE A 45 3.60 -19.56 -9.50
CA PHE A 45 3.63 -18.20 -10.05
C PHE A 45 2.21 -17.63 -10.22
N TRP A 46 1.32 -18.36 -10.91
CA TRP A 46 -0.06 -17.89 -11.12
C TRP A 46 -0.88 -17.86 -9.83
N PHE A 47 -0.61 -18.72 -8.85
CA PHE A 47 -1.22 -18.61 -7.54
C PHE A 47 -0.89 -17.26 -6.87
N ILE A 48 0.37 -16.83 -6.91
CA ILE A 48 0.80 -15.53 -6.37
C ILE A 48 0.16 -14.39 -7.18
N VAL A 49 0.23 -14.44 -8.51
CA VAL A 49 -0.34 -13.41 -9.40
C VAL A 49 -1.84 -13.23 -9.21
N LEU A 50 -2.58 -14.32 -9.03
CA LEU A 50 -4.03 -14.29 -8.90
C LEU A 50 -4.48 -14.07 -7.46
N SER A 51 -3.59 -14.12 -6.47
CA SER A 51 -3.96 -14.03 -5.05
C SER A 51 -4.70 -12.75 -4.69
N TYR A 52 -4.32 -11.58 -5.24
CA TYR A 52 -5.06 -10.32 -4.98
C TYR A 52 -6.50 -10.40 -5.50
N ILE A 53 -6.68 -10.85 -6.74
CA ILE A 53 -7.99 -10.99 -7.38
C ILE A 53 -8.82 -12.03 -6.61
N ALA A 54 -8.23 -13.19 -6.31
CA ALA A 54 -8.88 -14.24 -5.53
C ALA A 54 -9.30 -13.75 -4.13
N GLY A 55 -8.47 -12.95 -3.46
CA GLY A 55 -8.82 -12.29 -2.20
C GLY A 55 -10.03 -11.37 -2.36
N ARG A 56 -9.99 -10.41 -3.30
CA ARG A 56 -11.09 -9.45 -3.48
C ARG A 56 -12.41 -10.09 -3.90
N PHE A 57 -12.40 -11.06 -4.81
CA PHE A 57 -13.63 -11.76 -5.23
C PHE A 57 -14.10 -12.81 -4.21
N GLY A 58 -13.16 -13.37 -3.45
CA GLY A 58 -13.42 -14.38 -2.43
C GLY A 58 -13.84 -13.82 -1.08
N GLU A 59 -13.84 -12.49 -0.88
CA GLU A 59 -14.16 -11.83 0.39
C GLU A 59 -15.46 -12.32 1.04
N ARG A 60 -16.48 -12.67 0.24
CA ARG A 60 -17.78 -13.16 0.74
C ARG A 60 -17.83 -14.66 1.03
N PHE A 61 -16.86 -15.44 0.52
CA PHE A 61 -16.91 -16.91 0.51
C PHE A 61 -15.75 -17.56 1.26
N LEU A 62 -14.64 -16.83 1.44
CA LEU A 62 -13.45 -17.29 2.11
C LEU A 62 -13.51 -16.95 3.61
N SER A 63 -12.81 -17.74 4.43
CA SER A 63 -12.62 -17.38 5.83
C SER A 63 -11.80 -16.07 5.93
N PRO A 64 -11.96 -15.28 7.01
CA PRO A 64 -11.21 -14.04 7.19
C PRO A 64 -9.69 -14.22 7.09
N GLU A 65 -9.16 -15.37 7.54
CA GLU A 65 -7.74 -15.70 7.49
C GLU A 65 -7.25 -15.92 6.05
N ILE A 66 -8.00 -16.70 5.27
CA ILE A 66 -7.64 -17.00 3.86
C ILE A 66 -7.76 -15.73 3.02
N PHE A 67 -8.86 -15.00 3.18
CA PHE A 67 -9.08 -13.72 2.51
C PHE A 67 -7.91 -12.75 2.78
N ARG A 68 -7.54 -12.59 4.06
CA ARG A 68 -6.43 -11.72 4.48
C ARG A 68 -5.10 -12.18 3.92
N PHE A 69 -4.81 -13.49 3.98
CA PHE A 69 -3.59 -14.06 3.42
C PHE A 69 -3.46 -13.77 1.93
N LEU A 70 -4.50 -14.05 1.15
CA LEU A 70 -4.51 -13.82 -0.31
C LEU A 70 -4.38 -12.33 -0.65
N THR A 71 -5.09 -11.47 0.08
CA THR A 71 -5.04 -10.02 -0.13
C THR A 71 -3.63 -9.49 0.17
N ILE A 72 -3.00 -9.90 1.27
CA ILE A 72 -1.64 -9.47 1.62
C ILE A 72 -0.63 -9.98 0.59
N LEU A 73 -0.67 -11.28 0.25
CA LEU A 73 0.22 -11.88 -0.73
C LEU A 73 0.13 -11.16 -2.08
N GLY A 74 -1.10 -10.91 -2.52
CA GLY A 74 -1.39 -10.23 -3.78
C GLY A 74 -0.98 -8.76 -3.78
N SER A 75 -1.18 -8.04 -2.69
CA SER A 75 -0.77 -6.64 -2.58
C SER A 75 0.76 -6.48 -2.67
N TYR A 76 1.53 -7.37 -2.03
CA TYR A 76 2.99 -7.37 -2.21
C TYR A 76 3.38 -7.79 -3.63
N TRP A 77 2.68 -8.75 -4.22
CA TRP A 77 2.92 -9.12 -5.62
C TRP A 77 2.69 -7.94 -6.57
N LEU A 78 1.65 -7.14 -6.39
CA LEU A 78 1.40 -5.96 -7.21
C LEU A 78 2.58 -4.97 -7.16
N ALA A 79 3.13 -4.71 -5.96
CA ALA A 79 4.33 -3.88 -5.81
C ALA A 79 5.55 -4.49 -6.52
N VAL A 80 5.79 -5.79 -6.30
CA VAL A 80 6.88 -6.56 -6.95
C VAL A 80 6.75 -6.51 -8.47
N MET A 81 5.55 -6.72 -9.00
CA MET A 81 5.24 -6.70 -10.43
C MET A 81 5.54 -5.33 -11.05
N VAL A 82 5.13 -4.23 -10.41
CA VAL A 82 5.40 -2.87 -10.90
C VAL A 82 6.90 -2.62 -11.01
N TYR A 83 7.67 -2.93 -9.96
CA TYR A 83 9.12 -2.72 -10.01
C TYR A 83 9.83 -3.65 -10.98
N PHE A 84 9.40 -4.92 -11.11
CA PHE A 84 9.89 -5.80 -12.17
C PHE A 84 9.59 -5.22 -13.55
N ALA A 85 8.36 -4.74 -13.79
CA ALA A 85 7.96 -4.15 -15.05
C ALA A 85 8.81 -2.92 -15.40
N MET A 86 9.06 -2.04 -14.43
CA MET A 86 9.90 -0.86 -14.60
C MET A 86 11.35 -1.22 -14.92
N VAL A 87 11.97 -2.09 -14.12
CA VAL A 87 13.40 -2.44 -14.29
C VAL A 87 13.62 -3.25 -15.56
N LEU A 88 12.80 -4.27 -15.81
CA LEU A 88 12.89 -5.05 -17.05
C LEU A 88 12.55 -4.20 -18.27
N GLY A 89 11.54 -3.32 -18.18
CA GLY A 89 11.16 -2.41 -19.26
C GLY A 89 12.28 -1.44 -19.61
N LEU A 90 12.96 -0.89 -18.59
CA LEU A 90 14.15 -0.07 -18.78
C LEU A 90 15.29 -0.86 -19.45
N LEU A 91 15.55 -2.11 -19.02
CA LEU A 91 16.56 -2.95 -19.66
C LEU A 91 16.25 -3.25 -21.12
N GLU A 92 14.99 -3.55 -21.46
CA GLU A 92 14.58 -3.76 -22.85
C GLU A 92 14.67 -2.46 -23.67
N LEU A 93 14.34 -1.31 -23.09
CA LEU A 93 14.52 -0.01 -23.73
C LEU A 93 16.00 0.28 -24.02
N VAL A 94 16.89 0.00 -23.07
CA VAL A 94 18.35 0.13 -23.25
C VAL A 94 18.85 -0.82 -24.35
N ARG A 95 18.39 -2.08 -24.36
CA ARG A 95 18.75 -3.04 -25.43
C ARG A 95 18.23 -2.61 -26.79
N PHE A 96 16.99 -2.13 -26.85
CA PHE A 96 16.35 -1.65 -28.07
C PHE A 96 17.09 -0.44 -28.64
N THR A 97 17.36 0.57 -27.80
CA THR A 97 18.10 1.77 -28.19
C THR A 97 19.53 1.43 -28.61
N TYR A 98 20.25 0.58 -27.88
CA TYR A 98 21.57 0.09 -28.29
C TYR A 98 21.56 -0.59 -29.68
N LYS A 99 20.52 -1.37 -29.99
CA LYS A 99 20.41 -2.06 -31.27
C LYS A 99 20.13 -1.11 -32.45
N HIS A 100 19.41 -0.02 -32.21
CA HIS A 100 18.90 0.88 -33.28
C HIS A 100 19.68 2.19 -33.38
N ILE A 101 20.34 2.59 -32.29
CA ILE A 101 21.20 3.75 -32.20
C ILE A 101 22.62 3.21 -32.00
N THR A 102 23.56 3.61 -32.86
CA THR A 102 25.04 3.50 -32.79
C THR A 102 25.69 2.42 -33.69
N PHE A 103 26.76 2.68 -34.46
CA PHE A 103 28.07 3.32 -34.20
C PHE A 103 28.93 2.64 -33.11
N LEU A 104 28.35 1.75 -32.29
CA LEU A 104 29.06 0.86 -31.39
C LEU A 104 29.23 -0.52 -32.08
N PRO A 105 30.32 -1.26 -31.79
CA PRO A 105 30.51 -2.59 -32.36
C PRO A 105 29.31 -3.49 -32.05
N ARG A 106 28.61 -3.94 -33.10
CA ARG A 106 27.59 -4.99 -33.01
C ARG A 106 28.25 -6.22 -32.39
N GLY A 107 27.75 -6.69 -31.25
CA GLY A 107 28.31 -7.83 -30.53
C GLY A 107 28.71 -7.58 -29.07
N ALA A 108 28.85 -6.32 -28.63
CA ALA A 108 29.24 -6.04 -27.24
C ALA A 108 28.22 -6.58 -26.21
N PHE A 109 26.93 -6.63 -26.55
CA PHE A 109 25.87 -7.20 -25.72
C PHE A 109 25.53 -8.67 -26.05
N ASP A 110 25.87 -9.16 -27.25
CA ASP A 110 25.54 -10.52 -27.69
C ASP A 110 26.46 -11.58 -27.05
N GLN A 111 27.63 -11.16 -26.56
CA GLN A 111 28.64 -12.03 -25.95
C GLN A 111 28.71 -11.94 -24.43
N PHE A 112 27.82 -11.21 -23.73
CA PHE A 112 27.90 -11.13 -22.27
C PHE A 112 27.41 -12.44 -21.60
N PRO A 113 28.28 -13.24 -20.96
CA PRO A 113 27.87 -14.34 -20.09
C PRO A 113 27.18 -13.84 -18.81
N ALA A 114 27.03 -12.52 -18.64
CA ALA A 114 26.43 -11.88 -17.48
C ALA A 114 24.89 -11.90 -17.47
N ALA A 115 24.20 -12.48 -18.47
CA ALA A 115 22.73 -12.47 -18.49
C ALA A 115 22.07 -13.05 -17.20
N PRO A 116 22.55 -14.16 -16.61
CA PRO A 116 22.05 -14.63 -15.32
C PRO A 116 22.41 -13.69 -14.16
N LEU A 117 23.60 -13.07 -14.18
CA LEU A 117 24.03 -12.10 -13.16
C LEU A 117 23.18 -10.83 -13.20
N ILE A 118 22.86 -10.32 -14.40
CA ILE A 118 21.93 -9.21 -14.60
C ILE A 118 20.56 -9.59 -14.09
N GLY A 119 20.05 -10.79 -14.43
CA GLY A 119 18.77 -11.28 -13.94
C GLY A 119 18.72 -11.37 -12.41
N LEU A 120 19.77 -11.89 -11.77
CA LEU A 120 19.90 -11.87 -10.31
C LEU A 120 19.94 -10.44 -9.76
N GLY A 121 20.68 -9.54 -10.42
CA GLY A 121 20.71 -8.11 -10.07
C GLY A 121 19.33 -7.47 -10.10
N VAL A 122 18.50 -7.78 -11.10
CA VAL A 122 17.11 -7.32 -11.20
C VAL A 122 16.25 -7.87 -10.06
N VAL A 123 16.36 -9.16 -9.74
CA VAL A 123 15.63 -9.74 -8.60
C VAL A 123 16.06 -9.06 -7.30
N MET A 124 17.37 -8.90 -7.08
CA MET A 124 17.91 -8.26 -5.88
C MET A 124 17.48 -6.82 -5.73
N ILE A 125 17.54 -6.00 -6.79
CA ILE A 125 17.13 -4.59 -6.70
C ILE A 125 15.62 -4.46 -6.42
N VAL A 126 14.78 -5.30 -7.04
CA VAL A 126 13.34 -5.31 -6.77
C VAL A 126 13.06 -5.71 -5.31
N LEU A 127 13.73 -6.76 -4.81
CA LEU A 127 13.61 -7.17 -3.40
C LEU A 127 14.06 -6.06 -2.45
N ILE A 128 15.20 -5.41 -2.72
CA ILE A 128 15.71 -4.30 -1.90
C ILE A 128 14.69 -3.16 -1.87
N ILE A 129 14.14 -2.75 -3.02
CA ILE A 129 13.16 -1.66 -3.09
C ILE A 129 11.89 -2.01 -2.31
N VAL A 130 11.36 -3.23 -2.48
CA VAL A 130 10.12 -3.66 -1.78
C VAL A 130 10.35 -3.80 -0.28
N ILE A 131 11.47 -4.39 0.16
CA ILE A 131 11.83 -4.50 1.58
C ILE A 131 12.05 -3.12 2.19
N TYR A 132 12.79 -2.24 1.50
CA TYR A 132 13.01 -0.88 1.95
C TYR A 132 11.68 -0.10 2.05
N GLY A 133 10.81 -0.20 1.05
CA GLY A 133 9.47 0.40 1.08
C GLY A 133 8.63 -0.12 2.24
N TRP A 134 8.68 -1.43 2.52
CA TRP A 134 8.02 -2.04 3.67
C TRP A 134 8.57 -1.52 5.01
N LEU A 135 9.90 -1.43 5.15
CA LEU A 135 10.54 -0.86 6.34
C LEU A 135 10.18 0.61 6.52
N ASN A 136 10.20 1.39 5.45
CA ASN A 136 9.86 2.80 5.47
C ASN A 136 8.40 3.01 5.88
N ALA A 137 7.47 2.24 5.30
CA ALA A 137 6.05 2.31 5.65
C ALA A 137 5.80 1.96 7.14
N ARG A 138 6.63 1.10 7.74
CA ARG A 138 6.52 0.70 9.16
C ARG A 138 7.13 1.70 10.15
N ASN A 139 7.93 2.64 9.68
CA ASN A 139 8.64 3.59 10.53
C ASN A 139 8.18 5.03 10.23
N PRO A 140 6.99 5.44 10.73
CA PRO A 140 6.48 6.78 10.50
C PRO A 140 7.47 7.82 11.07
N GLN A 141 7.72 8.87 10.28
CA GLN A 141 8.57 9.98 10.67
C GLN A 141 7.70 11.12 11.20
N VAL A 142 8.09 11.69 12.34
CA VAL A 142 7.44 12.90 12.87
C VAL A 142 8.13 14.12 12.26
N VAL A 143 7.35 14.92 11.54
CA VAL A 143 7.83 16.17 10.92
C VAL A 143 7.17 17.34 11.63
N HIS A 144 7.97 18.30 12.08
CA HIS A 144 7.51 19.48 12.80
C HIS A 144 7.44 20.70 11.87
N TYR A 145 6.33 21.43 11.97
CA TYR A 145 6.12 22.69 11.26
C TYR A 145 5.65 23.74 12.26
N ASP A 146 6.31 24.90 12.27
CA ASP A 146 5.87 26.06 13.03
C ASP A 146 5.10 27.00 12.11
N ILE A 147 3.79 27.12 12.36
CA ILE A 147 2.88 27.96 11.57
C ILE A 147 2.45 29.15 12.42
N ASN A 148 2.80 30.37 12.00
CA ASN A 148 2.31 31.58 12.65
C ASN A 148 0.99 32.03 12.02
N ILE A 149 -0.07 32.09 12.83
CA ILE A 149 -1.38 32.55 12.39
C ILE A 149 -1.61 33.96 12.95
N PRO A 150 -1.64 35.01 12.12
CA PRO A 150 -1.83 36.39 12.57
C PRO A 150 -3.31 36.70 12.85
N LYS A 151 -3.96 35.85 13.67
CA LYS A 151 -5.36 35.99 14.07
C LYS A 151 -5.48 35.81 15.58
N GLN A 152 -6.39 36.55 16.20
CA GLN A 152 -6.69 36.41 17.61
C GLN A 152 -7.45 35.11 17.88
N ALA A 153 -7.05 34.36 18.91
CA ALA A 153 -7.64 33.07 19.28
C ALA A 153 -8.02 33.02 20.78
N GLY A 154 -8.59 34.12 21.29
CA GLY A 154 -8.93 34.25 22.71
C GLY A 154 -7.68 34.12 23.58
N ASN A 155 -7.70 33.17 24.52
CA ASN A 155 -6.59 32.89 25.43
C ASN A 155 -5.54 31.91 24.87
N ILE A 156 -5.79 31.31 23.69
CA ILE A 156 -4.87 30.36 23.07
C ILE A 156 -3.76 31.15 22.37
N LYS A 157 -2.54 31.04 22.90
CA LYS A 157 -1.34 31.64 22.30
C LYS A 157 -0.55 30.68 21.42
N GLN A 158 -0.63 29.40 21.74
CA GLN A 158 0.06 28.30 21.05
C GLN A 158 -0.89 27.10 21.05
N LEU A 159 -0.81 26.30 19.98
CA LEU A 159 -1.64 25.12 19.81
C LEU A 159 -0.77 24.03 19.19
N HIS A 160 -0.60 22.92 19.92
CA HIS A 160 0.12 21.78 19.40
C HIS A 160 -0.85 20.82 18.69
N VAL A 161 -0.74 20.77 17.36
CA VAL A 161 -1.59 19.94 16.52
C VAL A 161 -0.78 18.77 15.97
N VAL A 162 -1.28 17.56 16.16
CA VAL A 162 -0.79 16.37 15.44
C VAL A 162 -1.77 16.02 14.34
N ALA A 163 -1.32 16.02 13.09
CA ALA A 163 -2.11 15.62 11.94
C ALA A 163 -1.58 14.28 11.40
N VAL A 164 -2.48 13.32 11.17
CA VAL A 164 -2.14 12.02 10.58
C VAL A 164 -3.23 11.62 9.59
N SER A 165 -2.88 11.49 8.32
CA SER A 165 -3.78 11.06 7.24
C SER A 165 -3.43 9.66 6.74
N ASP A 166 -4.27 9.12 5.87
CA ASP A 166 -3.99 7.91 5.07
C ASP A 166 -3.55 6.73 5.96
N LEU A 167 -4.26 6.55 7.08
CA LEU A 167 -4.00 5.47 8.02
C LEU A 167 -4.34 4.10 7.43
N HIS A 168 -5.36 4.03 6.57
CA HIS A 168 -5.80 2.80 5.90
C HIS A 168 -5.95 1.62 6.86
N LEU A 169 -6.62 1.87 8.00
CA LEU A 169 -6.84 0.86 9.02
C LEU A 169 -7.63 -0.30 8.42
N GLY A 170 -7.02 -1.50 8.42
CA GLY A 170 -7.48 -2.58 7.56
C GLY A 170 -6.65 -3.85 7.70
N ASN A 171 -6.60 -4.63 6.62
CA ASN A 171 -5.86 -5.90 6.58
C ASN A 171 -4.33 -5.69 6.61
N ILE A 172 -3.84 -4.61 5.99
CA ILE A 172 -2.41 -4.28 5.91
C ILE A 172 -1.98 -3.46 7.14
N VAL A 173 -2.73 -2.43 7.49
CA VAL A 173 -2.51 -1.64 8.72
C VAL A 173 -3.40 -2.19 9.83
N HIS A 174 -2.89 -3.24 10.46
CA HIS A 174 -3.56 -3.96 11.54
C HIS A 174 -3.35 -3.27 12.91
N ASN A 175 -4.10 -3.71 13.93
CA ASN A 175 -4.19 -3.01 15.22
C ASN A 175 -2.84 -2.83 15.94
N LYS A 176 -1.88 -3.74 15.72
CA LYS A 176 -0.52 -3.58 16.27
C LYS A 176 0.18 -2.32 15.73
N ARG A 177 0.06 -2.03 14.43
CA ARG A 177 0.63 -0.83 13.81
C ARG A 177 -0.08 0.43 14.29
N LEU A 178 -1.40 0.37 14.42
CA LEU A 178 -2.17 1.43 15.04
C LEU A 178 -1.70 1.69 16.49
N ASN A 179 -1.47 0.64 17.28
CA ASN A 179 -0.96 0.79 18.64
C ASN A 179 0.43 1.47 18.68
N GLU A 180 1.34 1.09 17.79
CA GLU A 180 2.65 1.75 17.65
C GLU A 180 2.50 3.24 17.33
N LEU A 181 1.59 3.59 16.41
CA LEU A 181 1.26 4.97 16.08
C LEU A 181 0.66 5.74 17.26
N VAL A 182 -0.30 5.14 17.99
CA VAL A 182 -0.89 5.75 19.20
C VAL A 182 0.21 6.06 20.21
N VAL A 183 1.19 5.17 20.44
CA VAL A 183 2.32 5.45 21.33
C VAL A 183 3.14 6.65 20.86
N ILE A 184 3.39 6.79 19.56
CA ILE A 184 4.09 7.95 19.00
C ILE A 184 3.29 9.23 19.24
N ILE A 185 2.01 9.24 18.88
CA ILE A 185 1.12 10.41 19.02
C ILE A 185 1.00 10.82 20.49
N THR A 186 0.80 9.88 21.41
CA THR A 186 0.72 10.18 22.85
C THR A 186 1.99 10.86 23.37
N LYS A 187 3.18 10.44 22.89
CA LYS A 187 4.46 11.05 23.30
C LYS A 187 4.63 12.48 22.80
N LEU A 188 3.94 12.86 21.72
CA LEU A 188 3.94 14.25 21.23
C LEU A 188 3.09 15.16 22.12
N ASN A 189 2.22 14.61 22.98
CA ASN A 189 1.34 15.40 23.87
C ASN A 189 0.57 16.50 23.11
N PRO A 190 -0.23 16.15 22.09
CA PRO A 190 -0.98 17.13 21.30
C PRO A 190 -2.16 17.74 22.07
N ASP A 191 -2.45 19.00 21.78
CA ASP A 191 -3.68 19.65 22.19
C ASP A 191 -4.86 19.18 21.32
N ILE A 192 -4.63 18.97 20.02
CA ILE A 192 -5.61 18.47 19.03
C ILE A 192 -4.96 17.40 18.16
N ILE A 193 -5.75 16.38 17.82
CA ILE A 193 -5.40 15.41 16.78
C ILE A 193 -6.34 15.60 15.58
N LEU A 194 -5.77 15.71 14.38
CA LEU A 194 -6.50 15.80 13.12
C LEU A 194 -6.25 14.54 12.28
N LEU A 195 -7.32 13.97 11.74
CA LEU A 195 -7.32 12.80 10.86
C LEU A 195 -7.92 13.18 9.49
N PRO A 196 -7.14 13.79 8.58
CA PRO A 196 -7.69 14.36 7.34
C PRO A 196 -7.66 13.34 6.20
N GLY A 197 -8.57 12.37 6.23
CA GLY A 197 -8.83 11.43 5.13
C GLY A 197 -8.23 10.04 5.30
N ASP A 198 -8.86 9.06 4.64
CA ASP A 198 -8.45 7.67 4.46
C ASP A 198 -7.97 7.00 5.76
N ILE A 199 -8.87 7.00 6.75
CA ILE A 199 -8.64 6.50 8.11
C ILE A 199 -8.85 5.00 8.15
N VAL A 200 -9.95 4.50 7.59
CA VAL A 200 -10.33 3.09 7.56
C VAL A 200 -10.48 2.67 6.10
N ASP A 201 -9.91 1.51 5.76
CA ASP A 201 -10.07 0.93 4.41
C ASP A 201 -11.55 0.64 4.10
N GLU A 202 -11.84 0.42 2.82
CA GLU A 202 -13.21 0.25 2.32
C GLU A 202 -14.00 -0.90 2.99
N ASN A 203 -13.29 -1.89 3.54
CA ASN A 203 -13.90 -2.96 4.34
C ASN A 203 -13.66 -2.67 5.84
N PRO A 204 -14.70 -2.39 6.63
CA PRO A 204 -14.56 -2.11 8.06
C PRO A 204 -14.29 -3.36 8.92
N LEU A 205 -14.45 -4.58 8.38
CA LEU A 205 -14.33 -5.82 9.16
C LEU A 205 -13.00 -5.91 9.92
N PRO A 206 -11.82 -5.66 9.33
CA PRO A 206 -10.57 -5.72 10.08
C PRO A 206 -10.50 -4.67 11.19
N PHE A 207 -11.07 -3.49 11.00
CA PHE A 207 -11.13 -2.43 12.00
C PHE A 207 -11.96 -2.87 13.22
N ILE A 208 -13.12 -3.50 12.97
CA ILE A 208 -14.03 -4.00 14.01
C ILE A 208 -13.45 -5.24 14.69
N GLU A 209 -13.08 -6.28 13.94
CA GLU A 209 -12.61 -7.57 14.47
C GLU A 209 -11.35 -7.43 15.33
N GLN A 210 -10.49 -6.46 15.00
CA GLN A 210 -9.25 -6.22 15.74
C GLN A 210 -9.42 -5.21 16.87
N ASN A 211 -10.64 -4.75 17.15
CA ASN A 211 -10.95 -3.74 18.18
C ASN A 211 -10.12 -2.47 18.04
N MET A 212 -9.93 -2.00 16.80
CA MET A 212 -9.11 -0.81 16.54
C MET A 212 -9.74 0.47 17.12
N GLU A 213 -11.07 0.50 17.26
CA GLU A 213 -11.79 1.57 17.96
C GLU A 213 -11.28 1.77 19.40
N TYR A 214 -10.97 0.68 20.11
CA TYR A 214 -10.46 0.74 21.48
C TYR A 214 -9.03 1.30 21.52
N THR A 215 -8.20 0.92 20.55
CA THR A 215 -6.83 1.46 20.44
C THR A 215 -6.85 2.95 20.15
N LEU A 216 -7.71 3.41 19.23
CA LEU A 216 -7.88 4.84 18.94
C LEU A 216 -8.37 5.62 20.16
N ARG A 217 -9.31 5.06 20.94
CA ARG A 217 -9.87 5.71 22.14
C ARG A 217 -8.83 6.00 23.23
N ARG A 218 -7.64 5.40 23.17
CA ARG A 218 -6.53 5.73 24.09
C ARG A 218 -5.91 7.09 23.82
N LEU A 219 -6.16 7.68 22.66
CA LEU A 219 -5.79 9.06 22.38
C LEU A 219 -6.80 9.98 23.09
N ALA A 220 -6.29 10.84 23.98
CA ALA A 220 -7.10 11.77 24.76
C ALA A 220 -6.52 13.20 24.73
N PRO A 221 -6.42 13.83 23.54
CA PRO A 221 -5.95 15.20 23.43
C PRO A 221 -6.93 16.17 24.09
N ARG A 222 -6.42 17.30 24.62
CA ARG A 222 -7.19 18.27 25.40
C ARG A 222 -8.45 18.77 24.69
N TYR A 223 -8.35 19.05 23.39
CA TYR A 223 -9.42 19.63 22.59
C TYR A 223 -10.07 18.61 21.64
N GLY A 224 -9.76 17.32 21.77
CA GLY A 224 -10.39 16.23 21.03
C GLY A 224 -9.69 15.82 19.73
N ILE A 225 -10.27 14.80 19.09
CA ILE A 225 -9.81 14.21 17.83
C ILE A 225 -10.86 14.53 16.77
N TYR A 226 -10.43 15.08 15.64
CA TYR A 226 -11.32 15.44 14.54
C TYR A 226 -10.92 14.75 13.26
N ALA A 227 -11.89 14.19 12.56
CA ALA A 227 -11.68 13.50 11.29
C ALA A 227 -12.46 14.19 10.17
N VAL A 228 -11.88 14.18 8.98
CA VAL A 228 -12.59 14.39 7.72
C VAL A 228 -12.45 13.09 6.92
N PRO A 229 -13.54 12.53 6.39
CA PRO A 229 -13.48 11.27 5.64
C PRO A 229 -12.81 11.47 4.28
N GLY A 230 -12.05 10.47 3.85
CA GLY A 230 -11.46 10.38 2.52
C GLY A 230 -12.30 9.51 1.59
N ASN A 231 -11.73 9.09 0.47
CA ASN A 231 -12.46 8.30 -0.51
C ASN A 231 -12.67 6.85 -0.07
N HIS A 232 -11.77 6.27 0.75
CA HIS A 232 -11.92 4.89 1.19
C HIS A 232 -13.18 4.69 2.06
N GLU A 233 -13.53 5.68 2.89
CA GLU A 233 -14.76 5.63 3.68
C GLU A 233 -16.05 5.63 2.82
N TYR A 234 -16.00 6.14 1.59
CA TYR A 234 -17.14 6.17 0.67
C TYR A 234 -17.20 4.96 -0.27
N ILE A 235 -16.05 4.49 -0.76
CA ILE A 235 -15.97 3.51 -1.86
C ILE A 235 -16.56 2.15 -1.47
N GLY A 236 -16.41 1.74 -0.21
CA GLY A 236 -16.84 0.41 0.27
C GLY A 236 -18.34 0.24 0.50
N GLY A 237 -19.11 1.33 0.53
CA GLY A 237 -20.52 1.30 0.90
C GLY A 237 -20.79 1.04 2.39
N SER A 238 -19.75 0.94 3.22
CA SER A 238 -19.82 0.73 4.67
C SER A 238 -19.63 2.02 5.49
N TRP A 239 -20.05 3.14 4.91
CA TRP A 239 -19.93 4.46 5.50
C TRP A 239 -20.47 4.51 6.95
N VAL A 240 -21.66 3.97 7.17
CA VAL A 240 -22.35 4.06 8.46
C VAL A 240 -21.57 3.31 9.54
N GLU A 241 -21.07 2.13 9.23
CA GLU A 241 -20.29 1.29 10.12
C GLU A 241 -18.94 1.94 10.46
N ILE A 242 -18.25 2.48 9.47
CA ILE A 242 -16.96 3.15 9.66
C ILE A 242 -17.13 4.39 10.55
N ILE A 243 -18.05 5.29 10.20
CA ILE A 243 -18.27 6.52 10.96
C ILE A 243 -18.71 6.19 12.39
N SER A 244 -19.64 5.24 12.57
CA SER A 244 -20.06 4.82 13.91
C SER A 244 -18.90 4.26 14.73
N GLY A 245 -17.99 3.50 14.12
CA GLY A 245 -16.77 3.00 14.77
C GLY A 245 -15.80 4.10 15.18
N LEU A 246 -15.60 5.11 14.32
CA LEU A 246 -14.78 6.28 14.62
C LEU A 246 -15.39 7.12 15.76
N GLU A 247 -16.70 7.38 15.72
CA GLU A 247 -17.39 8.11 16.78
C GLU A 247 -17.34 7.38 18.11
N LYS A 248 -17.50 6.04 18.13
CA LYS A 248 -17.28 5.22 19.32
C LYS A 248 -15.84 5.31 19.82
N ALA A 249 -14.87 5.45 18.93
CA ALA A 249 -13.47 5.69 19.31
C ALA A 249 -13.20 7.10 19.89
N GLY A 250 -14.21 7.97 19.96
CA GLY A 250 -14.06 9.35 20.44
C GLY A 250 -13.59 10.33 19.37
N VAL A 251 -13.64 9.92 18.09
CA VAL A 251 -13.31 10.77 16.94
C VAL A 251 -14.56 11.52 16.49
N LYS A 252 -14.50 12.85 16.47
CA LYS A 252 -15.56 13.67 15.90
C LYS A 252 -15.36 13.78 14.39
N VAL A 253 -16.21 13.12 13.62
CA VAL A 253 -16.20 13.19 12.16
C VAL A 253 -16.92 14.46 11.71
N LEU A 254 -16.28 15.24 10.82
CA LEU A 254 -16.81 16.49 10.27
C LEU A 254 -17.11 16.30 8.78
N ARG A 255 -18.31 16.70 8.35
CA ARG A 255 -18.72 16.70 6.94
C ARG A 255 -19.43 18.00 6.61
N ASP A 256 -18.79 18.86 5.83
CA ASP A 256 -19.27 20.23 5.55
C ASP A 256 -19.61 21.01 6.84
N GLU A 257 -18.86 20.74 7.90
CA GLU A 257 -19.07 21.27 9.23
C GLU A 257 -17.86 22.06 9.73
N VAL A 258 -18.12 23.01 10.61
CA VAL A 258 -17.11 23.76 11.35
C VAL A 258 -17.33 23.54 12.84
N VAL A 259 -16.25 23.28 13.57
CA VAL A 259 -16.27 23.15 15.02
C VAL A 259 -15.44 24.26 15.67
N LYS A 260 -15.96 24.81 16.77
CA LYS A 260 -15.17 25.65 17.67
C LYS A 260 -14.50 24.75 18.69
N ALA A 261 -13.17 24.70 18.70
CA ALA A 261 -12.43 24.07 19.79
C ALA A 261 -12.72 24.86 21.08
N LEU A 262 -13.38 24.23 22.06
CA LEU A 262 -13.73 24.87 23.32
C LEU A 262 -12.47 24.98 24.19
N ALA A 263 -12.05 26.21 24.48
CA ALA A 263 -10.98 26.53 25.42
C ALA A 263 -11.50 26.64 26.85
#